data_AF-A0A520BHB9-F1
#
_entry.id   AF-A0A520BHB9-F1
#
_cell.length_a   1.000
_cell.length_b   1.000
_cell.length_c   1.000
_cell.angle_alpha   90.00
_cell.angle_beta   90.00
_cell.angle_gamma   90.00
#
_symmetry.space_group_name_H-M   'P 1'
#
loop_
_entity.id
_entity.type
_entity.pdbx_description
1 polymer ?
#
loop_
_entity_poly.entity_id
_entity_poly.type
_entity_poly.pdbx_seq_one_letter_code
_entity_poly.pdbx_strand_id
1 'polypeptide(L)' 'MTKEIWANLPVANISKSVEFFNRMGFEKNERFPFTDTMASFFIGEKSRFVMMLFR' A
#
# COMPACT_ATOMS: atom_id res chain seq x y z
N MET A 1 13.72 18.57 3.80
CA MET A 1 13.49 17.25 4.44
C MET A 1 12.24 16.62 3.84
N THR A 2 12.38 15.55 3.06
CA THR A 2 11.22 14.82 2.50
C THR A 2 10.49 14.10 3.64
N LYS A 3 9.22 14.44 3.85
CA LYS A 3 8.39 13.85 4.91
C LYS A 3 8.05 12.40 4.56
N GLU A 4 7.48 12.19 3.38
CA GLU A 4 7.13 10.88 2.83
C GLU A 4 7.22 10.90 1.29
N ILE A 5 7.45 9.74 0.68
CA ILE A 5 7.38 9.49 -0.76
C ILE A 5 6.15 8.61 -1.01
N TRP A 6 5.35 8.95 -2.01
CA TRP A 6 4.09 8.28 -2.29
C TRP A 6 4.09 7.67 -3.69
N ALA A 7 3.70 6.40 -3.80
CA ALA A 7 3.36 5.74 -5.05
C ALA A 7 1.87 5.40 -5.06
N ASN A 8 1.12 6.01 -5.98
CA ASN A 8 -0.30 5.72 -6.16
C ASN A 8 -0.47 4.85 -7.41
N LEU A 9 -0.90 3.62 -7.23
CA LEU A 9 -0.98 2.61 -8.29
C LEU A 9 -2.44 2.20 -8.52
N PRO A 10 -2.99 2.45 -9.73
CA PRO A 10 -4.25 1.83 -10.10
C PRO A 10 -4.04 0.33 -10.28
N VAL A 11 -4.94 -0.48 -9.70
CA VAL A 11 -4.88 -1.93 -9.82
C VAL A 11 -6.22 -2.51 -10.26
N ALA A 12 -6.17 -3.55 -11.09
CA ALA A 12 -7.39 -4.18 -11.63
C ALA A 12 -8.22 -4.93 -10.56
N ASN A 13 -7.62 -5.32 -9.43
CA ASN A 13 -8.31 -5.99 -8.34
C ASN A 13 -7.56 -5.79 -7.01
N ILE A 14 -8.20 -5.11 -6.05
CA ILE A 14 -7.59 -4.76 -4.76
C ILE A 14 -7.28 -6.01 -3.94
N SER A 15 -8.22 -6.95 -3.82
CA SER A 15 -8.04 -8.17 -3.03
C SER A 15 -6.82 -9.00 -3.48
N LYS A 16 -6.68 -9.24 -4.80
CA LYS A 16 -5.52 -9.96 -5.36
C LYS A 16 -4.21 -9.20 -5.15
N SER A 17 -4.25 -7.87 -5.26
CA SER A 17 -3.06 -7.04 -5.07
C SER A 17 -2.63 -7.05 -3.60
N VAL A 18 -3.58 -6.93 -2.67
CA VAL A 18 -3.33 -7.05 -1.22
C VAL A 18 -2.71 -8.40 -0.88
N GLU A 19 -3.22 -9.50 -1.42
CA GLU A 19 -2.63 -10.83 -1.23
C GLU A 19 -1.18 -10.87 -1.73
N PHE A 20 -0.91 -10.35 -2.93
CA PHE A 20 0.42 -10.28 -3.51
C PHE A 20 1.41 -9.50 -2.64
N PHE A 21 1.07 -8.29 -2.20
CA PHE A 21 1.96 -7.47 -1.38
C PHE A 21 2.15 -8.02 0.04
N ASN A 22 1.11 -8.63 0.65
CA ASN A 22 1.26 -9.33 1.92
C ASN A 22 2.25 -10.51 1.80
N ARG A 23 2.18 -11.30 0.72
CA ARG A 23 3.10 -12.43 0.47
C ARG A 23 4.55 -11.98 0.29
N MET A 24 4.76 -10.75 -0.18
CA MET A 24 6.10 -10.14 -0.27
C MET A 24 6.59 -9.54 1.05
N GLY A 25 5.80 -9.60 2.12
CA GLY A 25 6.18 -9.09 3.44
C GLY A 25 6.01 -7.57 3.61
N PHE A 26 5.21 -6.92 2.75
CA PHE A 26 4.91 -5.50 2.91
C PHE A 26 4.00 -5.29 4.12
N GLU A 27 4.32 -4.28 4.93
CA GLU A 27 3.54 -3.92 6.10
C GLU A 27 2.31 -3.09 5.69
N LYS A 28 1.15 -3.44 6.25
CA LYS A 28 -0.07 -2.67 6.02
C LYS A 28 0.04 -1.28 6.65
N ASN A 29 -0.38 -0.27 5.91
CA ASN A 29 -0.49 1.08 6.45
C ASN A 29 -1.84 1.25 7.14
N GLU A 30 -1.87 1.02 8.46
CA GLU A 30 -3.07 1.11 9.30
C GLU A 30 -3.69 2.52 9.37
N ARG A 31 -3.05 3.54 8.80
CA ARG A 31 -3.60 4.89 8.68
C ARG A 31 -4.77 4.96 7.68
N PHE A 32 -4.94 3.95 6.82
CA PHE A 32 -5.99 3.89 5.82
C PHE A 32 -6.75 2.56 5.89
N PRO A 33 -8.06 2.55 5.61
CA PRO A 33 -8.84 1.33 5.57
C PRO A 33 -8.42 0.44 4.39
N PHE A 34 -8.56 -0.87 4.58
CA PHE A 34 -8.47 -1.84 3.49
C PHE A 34 -9.90 -2.21 3.07
N THR A 35 -10.28 -1.81 1.87
CA THR A 35 -11.60 -2.04 1.30
C THR A 35 -11.49 -2.81 -0.01
N ASP A 36 -12.61 -3.03 -0.68
CA ASP A 36 -12.68 -3.54 -2.05
C ASP A 36 -12.18 -2.54 -3.11
N THR A 37 -12.06 -1.25 -2.75
CA THR A 37 -11.66 -0.16 -3.64
C THR A 37 -10.29 0.45 -3.33
N MET A 38 -9.74 0.25 -2.12
CA MET A 38 -8.42 0.78 -1.75
C MET A 38 -7.67 -0.08 -0.74
N ALA A 39 -6.34 0.04 -0.76
CA ALA A 39 -5.45 -0.52 0.25
C ALA A 39 -4.13 0.26 0.28
N SER A 40 -3.41 0.26 1.41
CA SER A 40 -2.13 0.96 1.51
C SER A 40 -1.07 0.16 2.25
N PHE A 41 0.18 0.26 1.80
CA PHE A 41 1.34 -0.43 2.37
C PHE A 41 2.49 0.54 2.62
N PHE A 42 3.31 0.25 3.63
CA PHE A 42 4.65 0.82 3.74
C PHE A 42 5.65 0.02 2.91
N ILE A 43 6.59 0.73 2.27
CA ILE A 43 7.70 0.11 1.56
C ILE A 43 9.00 0.36 2.35
N GLY A 44 9.68 -0.72 2.74
CA GLY A 44 10.93 -0.69 3.50
C GLY A 44 10.76 -0.35 4.98
N GLU A 45 11.87 -0.30 5.71
CA GLU A 45 11.90 -0.33 7.18
C GLU A 45 11.51 0.98 7.89
N LYS A 46 11.46 2.12 7.18
CA LYS A 46 11.32 3.45 7.81
C LYS A 46 9.95 4.10 7.61
N SER A 47 8.97 3.42 7.02
CA SER A 47 7.62 3.93 6.72
C SER A 47 7.60 5.28 5.97
N ARG A 48 8.72 5.70 5.36
CA ARG A 48 8.85 6.96 4.62
C ARG A 48 8.36 6.83 3.19
N PHE A 49 8.14 5.60 2.72
CA PHE A 49 7.58 5.31 1.42
C PHE A 49 6.24 4.65 1.61
N VAL A 50 5.20 5.29 1.09
CA VAL A 50 3.82 4.83 1.15
C VAL A 50 3.38 4.43 -0.25
N MET A 51 2.78 3.25 -0.35
CA MET A 51 2.09 2.81 -1.56
C MET A 51 0.59 2.81 -1.30
N MET A 52 -0.14 3.45 -2.19
CA MET A 52 -1.60 3.44 -2.21
C MET A 52 -2.06 2.69 -3.46
N LEU A 53 -2.91 1.69 -3.26
CA LEU A 53 -3.60 0.96 -4.32
C LEU A 53 -5.02 1.50 -4.42
N PHE A 54 -5.48 1.76 -5.63
CA PHE A 54 -6.85 2.19 -5.87
C PHE A 54 -7.42 1.53 -7.12
N ARG A 55 -8.75 1.40 -7.15
CA ARG A 55 -9.52 0.93 -8.30
C ARG A 55 -10.65 1.91 -8.61
#